data_AF-A0A3D0H9Y5-F1
#
_entry.id   AF-A0A3D0H9Y5-F1
#
_cell.length_a   1.000
_cell.length_b   1.000
_cell.length_c   1.000
_cell.angle_alpha   90.00
_cell.angle_beta   90.00
_cell.angle_gamma   90.00
#
_symmetry.space_group_name_H-M   'P 1'
#
loop_
_entity.id
_entity.type
_entity.pdbx_description
1 polymer ?
#
loop_
_entity_poly.entity_id
_entity_poly.type
_entity_poly.pdbx_seq_one_letter_code
_entity_poly.pdbx_strand_id
1 'polypeptide(L)'
;MKYYIISGPVVEEKASLLSSTNERKKARGVRRAGSSSASKIKANEKSSAQRLARGIAANFSAGDAFLTLKYDAAHYPGSPDAKANVPGSEGYRQAEEILAKFLRKLRAAYRKQTGRALLAYWETANWHPADDGGHASRLHQHLIVPSDAVQLARALWPAFGGEGTVIVKDLDSDPDRTRLAEYMVGNVHGKTPGMKGWSGSRGMDKPVLSEPVEIDSVDELQPPKGAVIKEAREITDEDGIVVGKYLRYVLPA
;
A
#
# COMPACT_ATOMS: atom_id res chain seq x y z
N MET A 1 11.80 -12.50 21.26
CA MET A 1 10.94 -12.94 20.14
C MET A 1 11.51 -12.47 18.82
N LYS A 2 11.76 -13.42 17.91
CA LYS A 2 12.14 -13.22 16.52
C LYS A 2 11.14 -13.91 15.61
N TYR A 3 10.75 -13.26 14.54
CA TYR A 3 9.90 -13.85 13.50
C TYR A 3 10.14 -13.20 12.15
N TYR A 4 9.72 -13.91 11.10
CA TYR A 4 9.83 -13.49 9.73
C TYR A 4 8.45 -13.22 9.12
N ILE A 5 8.41 -12.26 8.20
CA ILE A 5 7.27 -12.01 7.32
C ILE A 5 7.79 -12.12 5.89
N ILE A 6 7.30 -13.12 5.16
CA ILE A 6 7.77 -13.46 3.80
C ILE A 6 6.68 -13.07 2.80
N SER A 7 7.05 -12.24 1.82
CA SER A 7 6.15 -11.71 0.78
C SER A 7 6.82 -11.85 -0.58
N GLY A 8 6.57 -12.96 -1.27
CA GLY A 8 7.36 -13.31 -2.46
C GLY A 8 8.86 -13.41 -2.09
N PRO A 9 9.76 -12.74 -2.82
CA PRO A 9 11.21 -12.76 -2.52
C PRO A 9 11.62 -11.77 -1.42
N VAL A 10 10.68 -10.99 -0.86
CA VAL A 10 10.95 -10.02 0.20
C VAL A 10 10.78 -10.68 1.55
N VAL A 11 11.79 -10.52 2.42
CA VAL A 11 11.75 -11.00 3.80
C VAL A 11 11.90 -9.81 4.74
N GLU A 12 10.98 -9.72 5.71
CA GLU A 12 11.12 -8.86 6.86
C GLU A 12 11.39 -9.69 8.10
N GLU A 13 12.48 -9.37 8.77
CA GLU A 13 12.89 -9.99 10.02
C GLU A 13 12.68 -8.99 11.16
N LYS A 14 11.97 -9.47 12.19
CA LYS A 14 11.63 -8.68 13.37
C LYS A 14 12.12 -9.39 14.60
N ALA A 15 12.97 -8.74 15.36
CA ALA A 15 13.46 -9.21 16.65
C ALA A 15 13.15 -8.18 17.73
N SER A 16 12.69 -8.64 18.88
CA SER A 16 12.48 -7.80 20.05
C SER A 16 12.67 -8.65 21.30
N LEU A 17 13.41 -8.11 22.27
CA LEU A 17 13.53 -8.72 23.59
C LEU A 17 12.17 -8.63 24.28
N LEU A 18 11.70 -9.74 24.84
CA LEU A 18 10.56 -9.68 25.74
C LEU A 18 11.07 -9.03 27.02
N SER A 19 10.49 -7.89 27.43
CA SER A 19 10.90 -7.26 28.69
C SER A 19 10.45 -8.12 29.88
N SER A 20 11.23 -9.12 30.24
CA SER A 20 11.16 -9.73 31.57
C SER A 20 11.76 -8.82 32.63
N THR A 21 12.52 -7.80 32.23
CA THR A 21 13.30 -6.90 33.11
C THR A 21 12.57 -5.65 33.60
N ASN A 22 11.34 -5.38 33.14
CA ASN A 22 10.57 -4.23 33.66
C ASN A 22 9.70 -4.64 34.84
N GLU A 23 10.29 -4.68 36.05
CA GLU A 23 9.53 -4.70 37.32
C GLU A 23 8.59 -3.49 37.45
N ARG A 24 8.80 -2.42 36.65
CA ARG A 24 7.90 -1.28 36.56
C ARG A 24 6.82 -1.54 35.51
N LYS A 25 5.70 -2.12 35.94
CA LYS A 25 4.43 -2.07 35.17
C LYS A 25 4.03 -0.61 34.97
N LYS A 26 4.43 0.00 33.85
CA LYS A 26 4.05 1.37 33.49
C LYS A 26 2.51 1.41 33.38
N ALA A 27 1.87 2.28 34.15
CA ALA A 27 0.43 2.47 34.07
C ALA A 27 0.08 2.85 32.62
N ARG A 28 -0.90 2.15 32.02
CA ARG A 28 -1.36 2.49 30.67
C ARG A 28 -1.83 3.94 30.67
N GLY A 29 -1.16 4.78 29.89
CA GLY A 29 -1.53 6.19 29.76
C GLY A 29 -3.00 6.33 29.36
N VAL A 30 -3.70 7.29 29.95
CA VAL A 30 -5.11 7.54 29.68
C VAL A 30 -5.29 7.89 28.20
N ARG A 31 -5.99 7.02 27.47
CA ARG A 31 -6.29 7.23 26.05
C ARG A 31 -7.30 8.37 25.92
N ARG A 32 -6.86 9.57 25.53
CA ARG A 32 -7.77 10.64 25.11
C ARG A 32 -8.29 10.33 23.72
N ALA A 33 -9.60 10.17 23.58
CA ALA A 33 -10.25 9.98 22.29
C ALA A 33 -10.03 11.21 21.41
N GLY A 34 -9.77 11.01 20.10
CA GLY A 34 -9.61 12.10 19.14
C GLY A 34 -8.20 12.70 18.99
N SER A 35 -7.27 12.47 19.93
CA SER A 35 -5.92 13.06 19.88
C SER A 35 -4.85 12.10 19.32
N SER A 36 -4.98 11.69 18.06
CA SER A 36 -3.85 11.03 17.38
C SER A 36 -2.78 12.08 17.09
N SER A 37 -1.61 11.96 17.73
CA SER A 37 -0.48 12.84 17.42
C SER A 37 -0.06 12.66 15.95
N ALA A 38 0.53 13.70 15.36
CA ALA A 38 1.07 13.63 13.99
C ALA A 38 2.00 12.42 13.79
N SER A 39 2.79 12.08 14.82
CA SER A 39 3.63 10.88 14.85
C SER A 39 2.82 9.57 14.71
N LYS A 40 1.67 9.44 15.41
CA LYS A 40 0.79 8.27 15.28
C LYS A 40 0.15 8.17 13.89
N ILE A 41 -0.25 9.30 13.31
CA ILE A 41 -0.81 9.34 11.95
C ILE A 41 0.25 8.85 10.94
N LYS A 42 1.46 9.42 11.00
CA LYS A 42 2.58 9.01 10.14
C LYS A 42 2.94 7.52 10.31
N ALA A 43 2.93 7.02 11.54
CA ALA A 43 3.17 5.61 11.82
C ALA A 43 2.08 4.69 11.22
N ASN A 44 0.81 5.11 11.28
CA ASN A 44 -0.30 4.38 10.66
C ASN A 44 -0.20 4.37 9.13
N GLU A 45 0.19 5.47 8.52
CA GLU A 45 0.40 5.55 7.06
C GLU A 45 1.57 4.67 6.62
N LYS A 46 2.70 4.72 7.34
CA LYS A 46 3.83 3.81 7.09
C LYS A 46 3.41 2.34 7.21
N SER A 47 2.64 2.01 8.25
CA SER A 47 2.10 0.66 8.44
C SER A 47 1.14 0.24 7.30
N SER A 48 0.29 1.15 6.84
CA SER A 48 -0.59 0.93 5.69
C SER A 48 0.19 0.67 4.40
N ALA A 49 1.23 1.47 4.13
CA ALA A 49 2.11 1.29 2.98
C ALA A 49 2.88 -0.04 3.06
N GLN A 50 3.43 -0.41 4.21
CA GLN A 50 4.09 -1.70 4.40
C GLN A 50 3.13 -2.88 4.16
N ARG A 51 1.88 -2.79 4.62
CA ARG A 51 0.87 -3.83 4.36
C ARG A 51 0.54 -3.96 2.87
N LEU A 52 0.43 -2.84 2.16
CA LEU A 52 0.20 -2.84 0.72
C LEU A 52 1.43 -3.39 -0.02
N ALA A 53 2.64 -2.97 0.32
CA ALA A 53 3.89 -3.45 -0.28
C ALA A 53 4.03 -4.97 -0.20
N ARG A 54 3.78 -5.56 0.98
CA ARG A 54 3.75 -7.04 1.16
C ARG A 54 2.72 -7.71 0.26
N GLY A 55 1.53 -7.11 0.18
CA GLY A 55 0.46 -7.61 -0.67
C GLY A 55 0.85 -7.60 -2.15
N ILE A 56 1.47 -6.52 -2.61
CA ILE A 56 1.95 -6.40 -3.99
C ILE A 56 3.05 -7.42 -4.24
N ALA A 57 4.08 -7.47 -3.38
CA ALA A 57 5.22 -8.39 -3.52
C ALA A 57 4.82 -9.88 -3.50
N ALA A 58 3.73 -10.23 -2.81
CA ALA A 58 3.21 -11.60 -2.78
C ALA A 58 2.39 -11.99 -4.02
N ASN A 59 1.87 -11.03 -4.81
CA ASN A 59 0.90 -11.31 -5.87
C ASN A 59 1.31 -10.80 -7.26
N PHE A 60 2.27 -9.87 -7.34
CA PHE A 60 2.66 -9.20 -8.58
C PHE A 60 4.17 -9.19 -8.73
N SER A 61 4.61 -9.26 -9.98
CA SER A 61 6.01 -9.42 -10.39
C SER A 61 6.44 -8.31 -11.34
N ALA A 62 7.71 -8.31 -11.73
CA ALA A 62 8.20 -7.39 -12.75
C ALA A 62 7.45 -7.61 -14.07
N GLY A 63 7.07 -6.53 -14.75
CA GLY A 63 6.30 -6.59 -15.99
C GLY A 63 4.77 -6.60 -15.80
N ASP A 64 4.25 -6.84 -14.59
CA ASP A 64 2.86 -6.47 -14.27
C ASP A 64 2.69 -4.95 -14.31
N ALA A 65 1.47 -4.43 -14.21
CA ALA A 65 1.20 -3.04 -14.53
C ALA A 65 0.63 -2.23 -13.37
N PHE A 66 1.16 -1.03 -13.19
CA PHE A 66 0.52 0.07 -12.49
C PHE A 66 -0.20 0.97 -13.50
N LEU A 67 -1.51 1.14 -13.31
CA LEU A 67 -2.38 1.92 -14.18
C LEU A 67 -2.79 3.22 -13.47
N THR A 68 -2.71 4.33 -14.20
CA THR A 68 -3.36 5.59 -13.81
C THR A 68 -4.50 5.87 -14.80
N LEU A 69 -5.74 5.77 -14.32
CA LEU A 69 -6.94 6.04 -15.11
C LEU A 69 -7.42 7.46 -14.81
N LYS A 70 -7.37 8.33 -15.81
CA LYS A 70 -7.81 9.72 -15.73
C LYS A 70 -9.19 9.86 -16.35
N TYR A 71 -10.01 10.72 -15.77
CA TYR A 71 -11.27 11.16 -16.37
C TYR A 71 -10.98 12.25 -17.41
N ASP A 72 -11.78 12.31 -18.47
CA ASP A 72 -11.83 13.51 -19.30
C ASP A 72 -12.51 14.68 -18.54
N ALA A 73 -12.66 15.83 -19.21
CA ALA A 73 -13.30 16.99 -18.60
C ALA A 73 -14.83 16.82 -18.45
N ALA A 74 -15.50 16.18 -19.40
CA ALA A 74 -16.96 16.05 -19.45
C ALA A 74 -17.51 15.01 -18.46
N HIS A 75 -16.69 14.02 -18.09
CA HIS A 75 -17.04 12.89 -17.23
C HIS A 75 -16.34 12.96 -15.87
N TYR A 76 -15.76 14.11 -15.52
CA TYR A 76 -15.08 14.29 -14.25
C TYR A 76 -16.09 14.28 -13.09
N PRO A 77 -15.95 13.36 -12.11
CA PRO A 77 -16.91 13.24 -11.01
C PRO A 77 -16.68 14.26 -9.89
N GLY A 78 -15.55 14.96 -9.89
CA GLY A 78 -15.14 15.84 -8.80
C GLY A 78 -15.59 17.29 -8.95
N SER A 79 -15.46 18.03 -7.85
CA SER A 79 -15.47 19.49 -7.85
C SER A 79 -14.24 20.04 -8.60
N PRO A 80 -14.35 21.19 -9.29
CA PRO A 80 -13.21 21.95 -9.79
C PRO A 80 -12.20 22.30 -8.68
N ASP A 81 -12.66 22.49 -7.45
CA ASP A 81 -11.78 22.59 -6.28
C ASP A 81 -11.34 21.18 -5.85
N ALA A 82 -10.09 20.84 -6.15
CA ALA A 82 -9.48 19.56 -5.81
C ALA A 82 -9.52 19.25 -4.31
N LYS A 83 -9.43 20.27 -3.43
CA LYS A 83 -9.41 20.07 -1.97
C LYS A 83 -10.78 19.64 -1.44
N ALA A 84 -11.85 19.90 -2.17
CA ALA A 84 -13.19 19.41 -1.84
C ALA A 84 -13.39 17.92 -2.18
N ASN A 85 -12.50 17.33 -2.98
CA ASN A 85 -12.58 15.94 -3.45
C ASN A 85 -11.95 14.96 -2.45
N VAL A 86 -12.34 15.03 -1.18
CA VAL A 86 -11.84 14.15 -0.11
C VAL A 86 -12.70 12.90 0.08
N PRO A 87 -12.16 11.82 0.67
CA PRO A 87 -12.93 10.62 0.99
C PRO A 87 -14.24 10.94 1.72
N GLY A 88 -15.35 10.47 1.16
CA GLY A 88 -16.69 10.71 1.68
C GLY A 88 -17.39 11.95 1.13
N SER A 89 -16.75 12.79 0.31
CA SER A 89 -17.44 13.82 -0.47
C SER A 89 -18.20 13.21 -1.65
N GLU A 90 -19.16 13.95 -2.20
CA GLU A 90 -20.03 13.44 -3.28
C GLU A 90 -19.24 13.00 -4.51
N GLY A 91 -18.32 13.84 -4.99
CA GLY A 91 -17.50 13.51 -6.16
C GLY A 91 -16.54 12.35 -5.92
N TYR A 92 -16.05 12.19 -4.69
CA TYR A 92 -15.23 11.03 -4.33
C TYR A 92 -16.06 9.73 -4.34
N ARG A 93 -17.28 9.75 -3.78
CA ARG A 93 -18.20 8.59 -3.83
C ARG A 93 -18.56 8.23 -5.27
N GLN A 94 -18.86 9.21 -6.11
CA GLN A 94 -19.15 8.98 -7.52
C GLN A 94 -17.94 8.36 -8.25
N ALA A 95 -16.72 8.82 -7.95
CA ALA A 95 -15.51 8.22 -8.49
C ALA A 95 -15.35 6.74 -8.07
N GLU A 96 -15.60 6.42 -6.79
CA GLU A 96 -15.59 5.04 -6.28
C GLU A 96 -16.67 4.16 -6.95
N GLU A 97 -17.87 4.69 -7.19
CA GLU A 97 -18.93 3.98 -7.89
C GLU A 97 -18.58 3.69 -9.35
N ILE A 98 -18.00 4.67 -10.05
CA ILE A 98 -17.50 4.49 -11.42
C ILE A 98 -16.43 3.39 -11.43
N LEU A 99 -15.46 3.45 -10.51
CA LEU A 99 -14.43 2.43 -10.39
C LEU A 99 -15.02 1.05 -10.09
N ALA A 100 -16.01 0.95 -9.20
CA ALA A 100 -16.67 -0.31 -8.87
C ALA A 100 -17.35 -0.93 -10.10
N LYS A 101 -18.03 -0.11 -10.91
CA LYS A 101 -18.66 -0.56 -12.17
C LYS A 101 -17.61 -0.99 -13.20
N PHE A 102 -16.52 -0.23 -13.33
CA PHE A 102 -15.37 -0.56 -14.19
C PHE A 102 -14.73 -1.88 -13.78
N LEU A 103 -14.33 -2.04 -12.52
CA LEU A 103 -13.71 -3.25 -12.00
C LEU A 103 -14.61 -4.48 -12.17
N ARG A 104 -15.93 -4.33 -12.05
CA ARG A 104 -16.88 -5.42 -12.32
C ARG A 104 -16.83 -5.86 -13.79
N LYS A 105 -16.81 -4.92 -14.74
CA LYS A 105 -16.70 -5.25 -16.18
C LYS A 105 -15.33 -5.82 -16.52
N LEU A 106 -14.25 -5.24 -15.97
CA LEU A 106 -12.89 -5.71 -16.17
C LEU A 106 -12.71 -7.15 -15.64
N ARG A 107 -13.19 -7.45 -14.43
CA ARG A 107 -13.19 -8.82 -13.87
C ARG A 107 -13.94 -9.81 -14.75
N ALA A 108 -15.11 -9.43 -15.26
CA ALA A 108 -15.91 -10.31 -16.12
C ALA A 108 -15.22 -10.58 -17.47
N ALA A 109 -14.69 -9.53 -18.12
CA ALA A 109 -13.95 -9.65 -19.37
C ALA A 109 -12.68 -10.48 -19.20
N TYR A 110 -11.90 -10.21 -18.14
CA TYR A 110 -10.68 -10.93 -17.83
C TYR A 110 -10.94 -12.42 -17.57
N ARG A 111 -11.97 -12.75 -16.80
CA ARG A 111 -12.37 -14.16 -16.57
C ARG A 111 -12.80 -14.84 -17.87
N LYS A 112 -13.56 -14.15 -18.73
CA LYS A 112 -13.98 -14.69 -20.02
C LYS A 112 -12.78 -14.99 -20.93
N GLN A 113 -11.76 -14.12 -20.94
CA GLN A 113 -10.59 -14.25 -21.80
C GLN A 113 -9.58 -15.28 -21.27
N THR A 114 -9.37 -15.35 -19.96
CA THR A 114 -8.25 -16.10 -19.36
C THR A 114 -8.67 -17.30 -18.51
N GLY A 115 -9.96 -17.44 -18.19
CA GLY A 115 -10.46 -18.42 -17.22
C GLY A 115 -10.13 -18.11 -15.74
N ARG A 116 -9.30 -17.09 -15.45
CA ARG A 116 -8.82 -16.76 -14.10
C ARG A 116 -9.63 -15.63 -13.45
N ALA A 117 -9.59 -15.54 -12.12
CA ALA A 117 -10.05 -14.36 -11.42
C ALA A 117 -9.01 -13.23 -11.54
N LEU A 118 -9.47 -11.99 -11.75
CA LEU A 118 -8.59 -10.83 -11.76
C LEU A 118 -8.20 -10.43 -10.33
N LEU A 119 -6.92 -10.55 -10.01
CA LEU A 119 -6.32 -9.97 -8.81
C LEU A 119 -5.93 -8.52 -9.11
N ALA A 120 -6.21 -7.61 -8.18
CA ALA A 120 -5.86 -6.20 -8.32
C ALA A 120 -5.79 -5.52 -6.95
N TYR A 121 -4.92 -4.51 -6.82
CA TYR A 121 -5.02 -3.47 -5.80
C TYR A 121 -5.46 -2.16 -6.45
N TRP A 122 -6.18 -1.32 -5.73
CA TRP A 122 -6.62 -0.03 -6.27
C TRP A 122 -6.90 1.02 -5.19
N GLU A 123 -6.87 2.28 -5.61
CA GLU A 123 -7.29 3.44 -4.84
C GLU A 123 -7.87 4.54 -5.73
N THR A 124 -8.78 5.33 -5.14
CA THR A 124 -9.23 6.61 -5.69
C THR A 124 -8.28 7.68 -5.17
N ALA A 125 -7.36 8.12 -6.01
CA ALA A 125 -6.42 9.19 -5.71
C ALA A 125 -7.12 10.55 -5.87
N ASN A 126 -6.83 11.50 -4.97
CA ASN A 126 -7.44 12.83 -5.01
C ASN A 126 -6.46 13.94 -5.31
N TRP A 127 -5.74 14.46 -4.32
CA TRP A 127 -4.89 15.64 -4.48
C TRP A 127 -3.58 15.42 -3.72
N HIS A 128 -2.41 15.76 -4.28
CA HIS A 128 -1.15 15.74 -3.54
C HIS A 128 -0.81 17.15 -3.02
N PRO A 129 -0.51 17.34 -1.72
CA PRO A 129 -0.20 18.65 -1.15
C PRO A 129 1.11 19.26 -1.63
N ALA A 130 2.04 18.40 -2.04
CA ALA A 130 3.35 18.78 -2.53
C ALA A 130 3.42 18.39 -4.00
N ASP A 131 2.86 19.17 -4.91
CA ASP A 131 3.50 19.32 -6.23
C ASP A 131 2.93 20.51 -7.02
N ASP A 132 3.91 21.30 -7.48
CA ASP A 132 4.03 21.83 -8.82
C ASP A 132 3.08 22.96 -9.23
N GLY A 133 3.40 24.18 -8.77
CA GLY A 133 2.94 25.39 -9.45
C GLY A 133 1.48 25.78 -9.19
N GLY A 134 0.82 25.20 -8.19
CA GLY A 134 -0.52 25.62 -7.75
C GLY A 134 -1.68 24.81 -8.34
N HIS A 135 -1.41 23.72 -9.07
CA HIS A 135 -2.44 22.83 -9.59
C HIS A 135 -2.55 21.55 -8.75
N ALA A 136 -3.46 21.55 -7.78
CA ALA A 136 -3.79 20.33 -7.06
C ALA A 136 -4.26 19.24 -8.05
N SER A 137 -3.73 18.01 -7.90
CA SER A 137 -4.11 16.88 -8.74
C SER A 137 -5.62 16.63 -8.65
N ARG A 138 -6.20 16.22 -9.79
CA ARG A 138 -7.63 15.89 -9.95
C ARG A 138 -7.90 14.47 -9.48
N LEU A 139 -9.15 14.14 -9.15
CA LEU A 139 -9.54 12.75 -8.90
C LEU A 139 -9.13 11.84 -10.06
N HIS A 140 -8.50 10.72 -9.74
CA HIS A 140 -8.09 9.69 -10.70
C HIS A 140 -8.02 8.33 -10.00
N GLN A 141 -7.90 7.26 -10.78
CA GLN A 141 -7.86 5.90 -10.26
C GLN A 141 -6.48 5.30 -10.47
N HIS A 142 -5.96 4.68 -9.44
CA HIS A 142 -4.75 3.89 -9.51
C HIS A 142 -5.08 2.42 -9.34
N LEU A 143 -4.52 1.58 -10.20
CA LEU A 143 -4.70 0.13 -10.12
C LEU A 143 -3.36 -0.57 -10.30
N ILE A 144 -3.14 -1.65 -9.57
CA ILE A 144 -2.11 -2.65 -9.88
C ILE A 144 -2.83 -3.88 -10.41
N VAL A 145 -2.46 -4.32 -11.62
CA VAL A 145 -3.08 -5.46 -12.31
C VAL A 145 -2.02 -6.32 -13.01
N PRO A 146 -2.34 -7.58 -13.34
CA PRO A 146 -1.47 -8.40 -14.17
C PRO A 146 -1.28 -7.78 -15.57
N SER A 147 -0.13 -8.01 -16.18
CA SER A 147 0.24 -7.46 -17.50
C SER A 147 -0.80 -7.74 -18.60
N ASP A 148 -1.39 -8.93 -18.61
CA ASP A 148 -2.40 -9.36 -19.58
C ASP A 148 -3.79 -8.75 -19.35
N ALA A 149 -4.03 -8.07 -18.23
CA ALA A 149 -5.25 -7.30 -17.98
C ALA A 149 -5.21 -5.87 -18.57
N VAL A 150 -4.02 -5.39 -18.96
CA VAL A 150 -3.81 -4.00 -19.39
C VAL A 150 -4.63 -3.64 -20.61
N GLN A 151 -4.63 -4.49 -21.64
CA GLN A 151 -5.35 -4.21 -22.89
C GLN A 151 -6.86 -4.17 -22.68
N LEU A 152 -7.39 -5.07 -21.84
CA LEU A 152 -8.79 -5.04 -21.42
C LEU A 152 -9.13 -3.75 -20.65
N ALA A 153 -8.26 -3.33 -19.73
CA ALA A 153 -8.45 -2.10 -18.98
C ALA A 153 -8.50 -0.86 -19.90
N ARG A 154 -7.57 -0.78 -20.87
CA ARG A 154 -7.54 0.28 -21.90
C ARG A 154 -8.80 0.31 -22.75
N ALA A 155 -9.26 -0.85 -23.21
CA ALA A 155 -10.45 -0.95 -24.04
C ALA A 155 -11.74 -0.59 -23.29
N LEU A 156 -11.80 -0.89 -21.98
CA LEU A 156 -13.01 -0.69 -21.18
C LEU A 156 -13.12 0.70 -20.56
N TRP A 157 -12.00 1.31 -20.16
CA TRP A 157 -12.02 2.60 -19.45
C TRP A 157 -12.83 3.70 -20.15
N PRO A 158 -12.82 3.81 -21.50
CA PRO A 158 -13.58 4.86 -22.16
C PRO A 158 -15.09 4.84 -21.89
N ALA A 159 -15.68 3.68 -21.61
CA ALA A 159 -17.09 3.56 -21.24
C ALA A 159 -17.40 4.08 -19.82
N PHE A 160 -16.39 4.48 -19.05
CA PHE A 160 -16.49 4.91 -17.65
C PHE A 160 -15.90 6.30 -17.41
N GLY A 161 -14.80 6.63 -18.08
CA GLY A 161 -14.12 7.92 -17.99
C GLY A 161 -14.20 8.78 -19.25
N GLY A 162 -15.00 8.36 -20.25
CA GLY A 162 -15.14 9.01 -21.56
C GLY A 162 -13.90 8.90 -22.42
N GLU A 163 -13.40 9.99 -22.99
CA GLU A 163 -12.08 10.02 -23.67
C GLU A 163 -10.91 10.03 -22.68
N GLY A 164 -11.18 9.69 -21.41
CA GLY A 164 -10.20 9.61 -20.34
C GLY A 164 -9.00 8.72 -20.67
N THR A 165 -7.82 9.15 -20.22
CA THR A 165 -6.55 8.48 -20.54
C THR A 165 -6.25 7.34 -19.58
N VAL A 166 -5.73 6.23 -20.13
CA VAL A 166 -5.08 5.14 -19.36
C VAL A 166 -3.58 5.25 -19.54
N ILE A 167 -2.87 5.63 -18.48
CA ILE A 167 -1.41 5.61 -18.41
C ILE A 167 -1.00 4.28 -17.81
N VAL A 168 -0.05 3.60 -18.46
CA VAL A 168 0.49 2.32 -18.01
C VAL A 168 1.95 2.54 -17.64
N LYS A 169 2.33 2.04 -16.47
CA LYS A 169 3.71 1.91 -16.05
C LYS A 169 3.95 0.48 -15.62
N ASP A 170 4.93 -0.17 -16.23
CA ASP A 170 5.31 -1.52 -15.82
C ASP A 170 5.95 -1.49 -14.43
N LEU A 171 5.65 -2.50 -13.63
CA LEU A 171 6.33 -2.73 -12.37
C LEU A 171 7.79 -3.05 -12.65
N ASP A 172 8.68 -2.31 -11.98
CA ASP A 172 10.12 -2.48 -12.12
C ASP A 172 10.58 -3.85 -11.60
N SER A 173 11.87 -4.14 -11.77
CA SER A 173 12.47 -5.38 -11.29
C SER A 173 12.68 -5.42 -9.76
N ASP A 174 12.42 -4.34 -9.02
CA ASP A 174 12.61 -4.31 -7.57
C ASP A 174 11.38 -4.90 -6.84
N PRO A 175 11.50 -6.09 -6.23
CA PRO A 175 10.36 -6.75 -5.61
C PRO A 175 9.98 -6.18 -4.24
N ASP A 176 10.73 -5.23 -3.66
CA ASP A 176 10.40 -4.63 -2.36
C ASP A 176 9.06 -3.86 -2.38
N ARG A 177 8.69 -3.29 -3.54
CA ARG A 177 7.44 -2.55 -3.81
C ARG A 177 7.07 -1.44 -2.83
N THR A 178 7.91 -1.10 -1.85
CA THR A 178 7.58 -0.12 -0.81
C THR A 178 7.34 1.26 -1.39
N ARG A 179 8.19 1.71 -2.31
CA ARG A 179 8.05 3.05 -2.94
C ARG A 179 6.72 3.21 -3.67
N LEU A 180 6.27 2.16 -4.38
CA LEU A 180 4.97 2.16 -5.05
C LEU A 180 3.83 2.18 -4.04
N ALA A 181 3.90 1.38 -2.99
CA ALA A 181 2.88 1.34 -1.95
C ALA A 181 2.79 2.66 -1.16
N GLU A 182 3.93 3.30 -0.87
CA GLU A 182 4.01 4.62 -0.25
C GLU A 182 3.38 5.68 -1.16
N TYR A 183 3.67 5.63 -2.47
CA TYR A 183 3.04 6.50 -3.45
C TYR A 183 1.51 6.34 -3.44
N MET A 184 0.98 5.12 -3.53
CA MET A 184 -0.47 4.87 -3.54
C MET A 184 -1.15 5.35 -2.25
N VAL A 185 -0.60 4.99 -1.08
CA VAL A 185 -1.14 5.43 0.23
C VAL A 185 -1.07 6.94 0.40
N GLY A 186 0.01 7.54 -0.12
CA GLY A 186 0.27 8.97 -0.11
C GLY A 186 -0.54 9.77 -1.12
N ASN A 187 -1.33 9.15 -2.00
CA ASN A 187 -2.21 9.84 -2.95
C ASN A 187 -3.67 9.98 -2.46
N VAL A 188 -3.95 9.54 -1.24
CA VAL A 188 -5.28 9.63 -0.64
C VAL A 188 -5.24 10.47 0.63
N HIS A 189 -5.74 11.70 0.51
CA HIS A 189 -5.71 12.73 1.55
C HIS A 189 -7.10 13.05 2.10
N GLY A 190 -7.15 13.62 3.31
CA GLY A 190 -8.41 13.96 3.97
C GLY A 190 -9.15 12.76 4.56
N LYS A 191 -8.46 11.62 4.74
CA LYS A 191 -9.03 10.41 5.36
C LYS A 191 -9.44 10.68 6.80
N THR A 192 -10.65 10.27 7.18
CA THR A 192 -11.02 10.21 8.61
C THR A 192 -10.34 9.01 9.28
N PRO A 193 -10.07 9.06 10.60
CA PRO A 193 -9.42 7.96 11.31
C PRO A 193 -10.16 6.63 11.11
N GLY A 194 -9.45 5.60 10.63
CA GLY A 194 -10.00 4.26 10.39
C GLY A 194 -10.43 4.00 8.94
N MET A 195 -10.51 5.02 8.08
CA MET A 195 -10.73 4.82 6.65
C MET A 195 -9.50 4.18 5.99
N LYS A 196 -9.74 3.22 5.10
CA LYS A 196 -8.69 2.61 4.27
C LYS A 196 -8.42 3.50 3.06
N GLY A 197 -7.15 3.72 2.75
CA GLY A 197 -6.74 4.46 1.56
C GLY A 197 -6.64 3.61 0.29
N TRP A 198 -6.83 2.30 0.38
CA TRP A 198 -6.73 1.39 -0.76
C TRP A 198 -7.59 0.14 -0.50
N SER A 199 -7.89 -0.56 -1.59
CA SER A 199 -8.62 -1.83 -1.59
C SER A 199 -7.90 -2.86 -2.45
N GLY A 200 -8.30 -4.12 -2.32
CA GLY A 200 -7.74 -5.19 -3.14
C GLY A 200 -8.72 -6.34 -3.35
N SER A 201 -8.45 -7.15 -4.36
CA SER A 201 -9.30 -8.27 -4.75
C SER A 201 -9.38 -9.33 -3.63
N ARG A 202 -10.47 -10.11 -3.63
CA ARG A 202 -10.54 -11.31 -2.79
C ARG A 202 -9.67 -12.42 -3.38
N GLY A 203 -9.13 -13.29 -2.54
CA GLY A 203 -8.31 -14.43 -2.97
C GLY A 203 -6.86 -14.09 -3.31
N MET A 204 -6.37 -12.92 -2.90
CA MET A 204 -4.94 -12.60 -2.99
C MET A 204 -4.15 -13.37 -1.94
N ASP A 205 -2.95 -13.77 -2.32
CA ASP A 205 -1.99 -14.38 -1.42
C ASP A 205 -1.62 -13.42 -0.31
N LYS A 206 -1.51 -13.97 0.90
CA LYS A 206 -1.12 -13.22 2.09
C LYS A 206 0.36 -13.47 2.36
N PRO A 207 1.05 -12.48 2.95
CA PRO A 207 2.39 -12.72 3.46
C PRO A 207 2.39 -13.88 4.47
N VAL A 208 3.40 -14.75 4.37
CA VAL A 208 3.60 -15.88 5.28
C VAL A 208 4.32 -15.38 6.53
N LEU A 209 3.76 -15.66 7.70
CA LEU A 209 4.42 -15.36 8.98
C LEU A 209 5.04 -16.63 9.52
N SER A 210 6.30 -16.57 9.94
CA SER A 210 6.91 -17.67 10.70
C SER A 210 6.34 -17.71 12.12
N GLU A 211 6.47 -18.87 12.76
CA GLU A 211 6.27 -18.95 14.20
C GLU A 211 7.31 -18.06 14.91
N PRO A 212 6.88 -17.30 15.94
CA PRO A 212 7.82 -16.53 16.75
C PRO A 212 8.70 -17.45 17.60
N VAL A 213 10.01 -17.20 17.57
CA VAL A 213 11.01 -17.92 18.37
C VAL A 213 11.54 -17.00 19.47
N GLU A 214 11.72 -17.52 20.68
CA GLU A 214 12.35 -16.76 21.77
C GLU A 214 13.84 -16.50 21.46
N ILE A 215 14.33 -15.33 21.87
CA ILE A 215 15.72 -14.92 21.65
C ILE A 215 16.21 -14.20 22.89
N ASP A 216 17.49 -14.37 23.20
CA ASP A 216 18.16 -13.72 24.33
C ASP A 216 18.94 -12.46 23.91
N SER A 217 19.18 -12.29 22.60
CA SER A 217 19.85 -11.11 22.02
C SER A 217 19.21 -10.70 20.69
N VAL A 218 19.32 -9.41 20.36
CA VAL A 218 18.88 -8.82 19.09
C VAL A 218 20.04 -8.52 18.14
N ASP A 219 21.30 -8.73 18.54
CA ASP A 219 22.47 -8.37 17.75
C ASP A 219 22.75 -9.30 16.55
N GLU A 220 22.14 -10.48 16.54
CA GLU A 220 22.39 -11.53 15.55
C GLU A 220 21.61 -11.37 14.24
N LEU A 221 20.89 -10.26 14.03
CA LEU A 221 20.16 -10.05 12.77
C LEU A 221 21.13 -9.69 11.64
N GLN A 222 21.47 -10.67 10.82
CA GLN A 222 22.23 -10.50 9.59
C GLN A 222 21.44 -11.10 8.43
N PRO A 223 21.29 -10.38 7.30
CA PRO A 223 20.63 -10.94 6.14
C PRO A 223 21.49 -12.07 5.54
N PRO A 224 20.86 -13.06 4.87
CA PRO A 224 21.60 -14.09 4.14
C PRO A 224 22.60 -13.50 3.15
N LYS A 225 23.69 -14.24 2.87
CA LYS A 225 24.70 -13.82 1.90
C LYS A 225 24.05 -13.56 0.53
N GLY A 226 24.34 -12.41 -0.06
CA GLY A 226 23.82 -12.00 -1.36
C GLY A 226 22.44 -11.34 -1.33
N ALA A 227 21.80 -11.24 -0.17
CA ALA A 227 20.55 -10.49 -0.03
C ALA A 227 20.80 -8.98 -0.12
N VAL A 228 19.86 -8.26 -0.71
CA VAL A 228 19.90 -6.80 -0.84
C VAL A 228 19.09 -6.18 0.29
N ILE A 229 19.77 -5.49 1.21
CA ILE A 229 19.12 -4.78 2.33
C ILE A 229 18.35 -3.57 1.79
N LYS A 230 17.08 -3.46 2.18
CA LYS A 230 16.17 -2.37 1.81
C LYS A 230 15.88 -1.43 2.97
N GLU A 231 15.78 -1.97 4.19
CA GLU A 231 15.61 -1.18 5.39
C GLU A 231 16.26 -1.91 6.57
N ALA A 232 16.99 -1.19 7.41
CA ALA A 232 17.50 -1.67 8.68
C ALA A 232 17.19 -0.62 9.75
N ARG A 233 16.58 -1.03 10.86
CA ARG A 233 16.23 -0.14 11.97
C ARG A 233 16.47 -0.82 13.30
N GLU A 234 17.06 -0.09 14.22
CA GLU A 234 17.13 -0.48 15.62
C GLU A 234 16.01 0.22 16.39
N ILE A 235 15.50 -0.47 17.40
CA ILE A 235 14.46 0.00 18.31
C ILE A 235 15.12 0.08 19.67
N THR A 236 15.29 1.31 20.17
CA THR A 236 15.84 1.56 21.49
C THR A 236 14.74 1.85 22.50
N ASP A 237 15.00 1.53 23.77
CA ASP A 237 14.17 1.98 24.88
C ASP A 237 14.50 3.43 25.31
N GLU A 238 13.94 3.85 26.45
CA GLU A 238 14.12 5.21 27.00
C GLU A 238 15.55 5.48 27.47
N ASP A 239 16.31 4.41 27.80
CA ASP A 239 17.70 4.48 28.26
C ASP A 239 18.70 4.34 27.09
N GLY A 240 18.20 4.24 25.85
CA GLY A 240 19.00 4.09 24.65
C GLY A 240 19.49 2.66 24.39
N ILE A 241 19.01 1.67 25.16
CA ILE A 241 19.38 0.26 25.00
C ILE A 241 18.60 -0.30 23.81
N VAL A 242 19.29 -1.01 22.92
CA VAL A 242 18.65 -1.67 21.78
C VAL A 242 17.83 -2.86 22.26
N VAL A 243 16.51 -2.72 22.24
CA VAL A 243 15.54 -3.74 22.66
C VAL A 243 14.89 -4.45 21.48
N GLY A 244 15.13 -3.98 20.26
CA GLY A 244 14.63 -4.64 19.05
C GLY A 244 15.37 -4.21 17.80
N LYS A 245 15.27 -5.04 16.76
CA LYS A 245 15.79 -4.75 15.43
C LYS A 245 14.77 -5.16 14.37
N TYR A 246 14.74 -4.40 13.29
CA TYR A 246 13.93 -4.64 12.10
C TYR A 246 14.84 -4.62 10.89
N LEU A 247 14.80 -5.69 10.11
CA LEU A 247 15.54 -5.79 8.87
C LEU A 247 14.58 -6.19 7.75
N ARG A 248 14.66 -5.52 6.60
CA ARG A 248 13.93 -5.89 5.39
C ARG A 248 14.93 -6.03 4.25
N TYR A 249 14.87 -7.15 3.57
CA TYR A 249 15.77 -7.47 2.46
C TYR A 249 15.06 -8.27 1.38
N VAL A 250 15.67 -8.24 0.19
CA VAL A 250 15.27 -9.05 -0.96
C VAL A 250 16.27 -10.20 -1.08
N LEU A 251 15.76 -11.43 -1.16
CA LEU A 251 16.58 -12.61 -1.40
C LEU A 251 17.17 -12.56 -2.82
N PRO A 252 18.40 -13.09 -3.04
CA PRO A 252 18.93 -13.24 -4.38
C PRO A 252 18.00 -14.11 -5.24
N ALA A 253 17.89 -13.76 -6.53
CA ALA A 253 17.14 -14.52 -7.52
C ALA A 253 17.77 -15.88 -7.81
#